data_AF-R7ZIX8-F1
#
_entry.id   AF-R7ZIX8-F1
#
_cell.length_a   1.000
_cell.length_b   1.000
_cell.length_c   1.000
_cell.angle_alpha   90.00
_cell.angle_beta   90.00
_cell.angle_gamma   90.00
#
_symmetry.space_group_name_H-M   'P 1'
#
loop_
_entity.id
_entity.type
_entity.pdbx_description
1 polymer ?
#
loop_
_entity_poly.entity_id
_entity_poly.type
_entity_poly.pdbx_seq_one_letter_code
_entity_poly.pdbx_strand_id
1 'polypeptide(L)'
;MTLVSSSVPRKTGEVRTFTHPEIQLEQYIQAMQHFLDAHRITMPLYGAIVFPFNNVDVHREGSGLPIVMGKELPIYIHKLLARKLDFAINDVSHIILSQLQQQKNPFPLCRYYHIEPSVLQRGVYCESCGQFGMLKLKATWFCQKCERRCKEAHVSALKDFYMLVGDTMTNRECRDFLNVGSPHVTKRLLQRLFLTRSGTGKNTKYNLSLLNGKS
;
A
#
# COMPACT_ATOMS: atom_id res chain seq x y z
N MET A 1 14.60 4.26 40.72
CA MET A 1 14.41 5.46 39.89
C MET A 1 15.76 5.73 39.25
N THR A 2 15.98 5.22 38.05
CA THR A 2 17.30 5.27 37.39
C THR A 2 17.38 6.54 36.57
N LEU A 3 18.34 7.40 36.88
CA LEU A 3 18.59 8.65 36.17
C LEU A 3 19.62 8.37 35.07
N VAL A 4 19.16 8.34 33.82
CA VAL A 4 20.08 8.40 32.66
C VAL A 4 20.32 9.87 32.35
N SER A 5 21.37 10.45 32.93
CA SER A 5 21.89 11.72 32.45
C SER A 5 22.76 11.47 31.22
N SER A 6 22.49 12.19 30.15
CA SER A 6 23.31 12.22 28.94
C SER A 6 23.71 13.67 28.70
N SER A 7 25.01 13.97 28.73
CA SER A 7 25.53 15.31 28.39
C SER A 7 26.12 15.27 26.99
N VAL A 8 25.70 16.18 26.11
CA VAL A 8 26.33 16.39 24.79
C VAL A 8 27.19 17.65 24.91
N PRO A 9 28.53 17.57 24.91
CA PRO A 9 29.35 18.77 24.97
C PRO A 9 29.30 19.47 23.59
N ARG A 10 28.59 20.59 23.51
CA ARG A 10 28.89 21.66 22.54
C ARG A 10 29.98 22.56 23.13
N LYS A 11 30.68 23.32 22.28
CA LYS A 11 31.68 24.33 22.64
C LYS A 11 31.17 25.45 23.58
N THR A 12 29.92 25.36 24.02
CA THR A 12 29.20 26.33 24.85
C THR A 12 28.33 25.54 25.83
N GLY A 13 28.88 25.13 26.98
CA GLY A 13 28.31 24.68 28.26
C GLY A 13 26.84 24.24 28.49
N GLU A 14 26.00 24.01 27.47
CA GLU A 14 24.60 23.61 27.64
C GLU A 14 24.48 22.08 27.74
N VAL A 15 24.13 21.61 28.94
CA VAL A 15 23.74 20.22 29.19
C VAL A 15 22.25 20.07 28.89
N ARG A 16 21.90 19.22 27.91
CA ARG A 16 20.50 18.85 27.64
C ARG A 16 20.17 17.55 28.37
N THR A 17 19.37 17.64 29.42
CA THR A 17 18.86 16.47 30.14
C THR A 17 17.67 15.88 29.38
N PHE A 18 17.80 14.66 28.85
CA PHE A 18 16.65 13.91 28.34
C PHE A 18 15.88 13.31 29.51
N THR A 19 14.60 13.61 29.63
CA THR A 19 13.74 13.07 30.68
C THR A 19 13.35 11.62 30.36
N HIS A 20 13.90 10.67 31.13
CA HIS A 20 13.52 9.26 31.22
C HIS A 20 13.15 8.53 29.90
N PRO A 21 14.07 8.40 28.94
CA PRO A 21 13.86 7.61 27.71
C PRO A 21 13.57 6.12 27.99
N GLU A 22 13.99 5.61 29.15
CA GLU A 22 13.70 4.24 29.60
C GLU A 22 12.21 4.01 29.79
N ILE A 23 11.52 4.91 30.50
CA ILE A 23 10.07 4.81 30.76
C ILE A 23 9.30 4.89 29.45
N GLN A 24 9.71 5.78 28.54
CA GLN A 24 9.08 5.89 27.22
C GLN A 24 9.25 4.59 26.41
N LEU A 25 10.44 3.99 26.43
CA LEU A 25 10.69 2.74 25.74
C LEU A 25 9.88 1.58 26.34
N GLU A 26 9.76 1.50 27.67
CA GLU A 26 8.91 0.51 28.34
C GLU A 26 7.44 0.64 27.95
N GLN A 27 6.91 1.87 27.90
CA GLN A 27 5.54 2.12 27.45
C GLN A 27 5.32 1.65 26.00
N TYR A 28 6.27 1.91 25.10
CA TYR A 28 6.18 1.43 23.73
C TYR A 28 6.27 -0.10 23.64
N ILE A 29 7.12 -0.72 24.45
CA ILE A 29 7.20 -2.19 24.52
C ILE A 29 5.86 -2.77 24.96
N GLN A 30 5.25 -2.22 26.03
CA GLN A 30 3.96 -2.69 26.53
C GLN A 30 2.83 -2.51 25.51
N ALA A 31 2.74 -1.34 24.88
CA ALA A 31 1.73 -1.05 23.86
C ALA A 31 1.86 -1.98 22.65
N MET A 32 3.10 -2.23 22.21
CA MET A 32 3.36 -3.15 21.11
C MET A 32 3.05 -4.60 21.51
N GLN A 33 3.41 -5.04 22.71
CA GLN A 33 3.05 -6.37 23.20
C GLN A 33 1.53 -6.56 23.22
N HIS A 34 0.79 -5.57 23.72
CA HIS A 34 -0.68 -5.62 23.73
C HIS A 34 -1.27 -5.72 22.31
N PHE A 35 -0.70 -4.98 21.35
CA PHE A 35 -1.08 -5.08 19.94
C PHE A 35 -0.80 -6.48 19.37
N LEU A 36 0.37 -7.05 19.64
CA LEU A 36 0.74 -8.40 19.20
C LEU A 36 -0.19 -9.47 19.79
N ASP A 37 -0.50 -9.37 21.08
CA ASP A 37 -1.38 -10.30 21.79
C ASP A 37 -2.82 -10.24 21.26
N ALA A 38 -3.34 -9.03 21.01
CA ALA A 38 -4.66 -8.83 20.41
C ALA A 38 -4.79 -9.49 19.04
N HIS A 39 -3.67 -9.60 18.32
CA HIS A 39 -3.59 -10.25 17.01
C HIS A 39 -3.03 -11.68 17.05
N ARG A 40 -2.81 -12.26 18.24
CA ARG A 40 -2.27 -13.62 18.44
C ARG A 40 -0.90 -13.86 17.79
N ILE A 41 -0.05 -12.84 17.73
CA ILE A 41 1.33 -12.96 17.24
C ILE A 41 2.27 -13.25 18.41
N THR A 42 3.08 -14.30 18.27
CA THR A 42 4.17 -14.59 19.20
C THR A 42 5.50 -14.16 18.57
N MET A 43 6.09 -13.06 19.06
CA MET A 43 7.43 -12.65 18.68
C MET A 43 8.17 -11.95 19.84
N PRO A 44 9.50 -12.11 19.97
CA PRO A 44 10.30 -11.44 20.95
C PRO A 44 10.40 -9.97 20.59
N LEU A 45 10.00 -9.14 21.53
CA LEU A 45 10.08 -7.70 21.41
C LEU A 45 11.35 -7.21 22.10
N TYR A 46 12.25 -6.62 21.33
CA TYR A 46 13.50 -6.03 21.83
C TYR A 46 13.41 -4.50 21.75
N GLY A 47 13.63 -3.83 22.87
CA GLY A 47 13.78 -2.37 22.91
C GLY A 47 15.23 -1.97 23.12
N ALA A 48 15.66 -0.88 22.47
CA ALA A 48 16.95 -0.26 22.71
C ALA A 48 16.84 1.26 22.63
N ILE A 49 17.60 1.96 23.47
CA ILE A 49 17.73 3.42 23.43
C ILE A 49 18.95 3.75 22.58
N VAL A 50 18.76 4.49 21.49
CA VAL A 50 19.86 4.81 20.57
C VAL A 50 20.22 6.28 20.63
N PHE A 51 21.46 6.58 21.01
CA PHE A 51 21.99 7.95 20.97
C PHE A 51 22.77 8.20 19.67
N PRO A 52 22.45 9.25 18.89
CA PRO A 52 23.07 9.50 17.59
C PRO A 52 24.49 10.07 17.69
N PHE A 53 24.90 10.60 18.84
CA PHE A 53 26.21 11.23 19.02
C PHE A 53 27.08 10.39 19.96
N ASN A 54 28.35 10.19 19.59
CA ASN A 54 29.33 9.45 20.41
C ASN A 54 29.86 10.23 21.62
N ASN A 55 29.51 11.52 21.73
CA ASN A 55 29.99 12.42 22.78
C ASN A 55 28.96 12.50 23.90
N VAL A 56 28.46 11.36 24.37
CA VAL A 56 27.49 11.31 25.46
C VAL A 56 28.09 10.50 26.59
N ASP A 57 28.32 11.15 27.73
CA ASP A 57 28.62 10.45 28.97
C ASP A 57 27.32 9.86 29.52
N VAL A 58 27.23 8.53 29.49
CA VAL A 58 26.08 7.78 30.02
C VAL A 58 26.46 7.26 31.39
N HIS A 59 25.96 7.90 32.44
CA HIS A 59 26.07 7.36 33.79
C HIS A 59 24.96 6.31 34.02
N ARG A 60 25.35 5.08 34.38
CA ARG A 60 24.42 4.01 34.73
C ARG A 60 24.59 3.61 36.19
N GLU A 61 23.47 3.52 36.89
CA GLU A 61 23.34 2.71 38.09
C GLU A 61 22.45 1.50 37.75
N GLY A 62 23.07 0.34 37.47
CA GLY A 62 22.37 -0.95 37.36
C GLY A 62 22.21 -1.55 35.95
N SER A 63 21.52 -2.70 35.90
CA SER A 63 21.29 -3.55 34.73
C SER A 63 20.03 -3.15 33.92
N GLY A 64 19.95 -1.89 33.51
CA GLY A 64 18.83 -1.36 32.73
C GLY A 64 18.80 -1.77 31.25
N LEU A 65 17.80 -1.26 30.50
CA LEU A 65 17.59 -1.47 29.07
C LEU A 65 18.84 -1.16 28.23
N PRO A 66 19.03 -1.81 27.06
CA PRO A 66 20.23 -1.63 26.27
C PRO A 66 20.27 -0.23 25.65
N ILE A 67 21.19 0.60 26.14
CA ILE A 67 21.59 1.85 25.50
C ILE A 67 22.70 1.54 24.51
N VAL A 68 22.50 1.97 23.26
CA VAL A 68 23.37 1.69 22.13
C VAL A 68 23.77 3.00 21.46
N MET A 69 25.05 3.19 21.17
CA MET A 69 25.47 4.36 20.40
C MET A 69 25.15 4.14 18.92
N GLY A 70 24.92 5.20 18.14
CA GLY A 70 24.58 5.07 16.71
C GLY A 70 25.56 4.17 15.93
N LYS A 71 26.86 4.23 16.25
CA LYS A 71 27.90 3.37 15.66
C LYS A 71 27.82 1.89 16.06
N GLU A 72 27.19 1.59 17.19
CA GLU A 72 27.06 0.23 17.75
C GLU A 72 25.75 -0.44 17.32
N LEU A 73 24.82 0.32 16.75
CA LEU A 73 23.53 -0.18 16.30
C LEU A 73 23.65 -1.37 15.31
N PRO A 74 24.54 -1.34 14.30
CA PRO A 74 24.72 -2.49 13.42
C PRO A 74 25.14 -3.75 14.18
N ILE A 75 26.05 -3.62 15.15
CA ILE A 75 26.53 -4.75 15.97
C ILE A 75 25.40 -5.30 16.84
N TYR A 76 24.60 -4.42 17.44
CA TYR A 76 23.44 -4.79 18.22
C TYR A 76 22.41 -5.57 17.39
N ILE A 77 22.09 -5.10 16.19
CA ILE A 77 21.18 -5.79 15.26
C ILE A 77 21.74 -7.17 14.88
N HIS A 78 23.02 -7.27 14.53
CA HIS A 78 23.64 -8.57 14.21
C HIS A 78 23.56 -9.57 15.36
N LYS A 79 23.74 -9.11 16.62
CA LYS A 79 23.58 -9.97 17.82
C LYS A 79 22.15 -10.47 17.99
N LEU A 80 21.14 -9.68 17.62
CA LEU A 80 19.74 -10.11 17.66
C LEU A 80 19.43 -11.12 16.55
N LEU A 81 19.91 -10.86 15.32
CA LEU A 81 19.70 -11.76 14.19
C LEU A 81 20.34 -13.14 14.41
N ALA A 82 21.49 -13.20 15.08
CA ALA A 82 22.19 -14.43 15.39
C ALA A 82 21.43 -15.35 16.37
N ARG A 83 20.40 -14.85 17.08
CA ARG A 83 19.64 -15.62 18.09
C ARG A 83 18.57 -16.56 17.52
N LYS A 84 18.56 -16.80 16.20
CA LYS A 84 17.52 -17.52 15.45
C LYS A 84 16.12 -16.96 15.74
N LEU A 85 15.72 -16.02 14.89
CA LEU A 85 14.37 -15.48 14.87
C LEU A 85 13.45 -16.47 14.13
N ASP A 86 13.03 -17.54 14.80
CA ASP A 86 12.01 -18.47 14.28
C ASP A 86 10.62 -17.81 14.40
N PHE A 87 10.30 -16.89 13.47
CA PHE A 87 8.95 -16.34 13.34
C PHE A 87 8.24 -16.87 12.12
N ALA A 88 6.95 -17.11 12.27
CA ALA A 88 6.04 -17.24 11.15
C ALA A 88 5.92 -15.86 10.47
N ILE A 89 6.82 -15.57 9.52
CA ILE A 89 6.75 -14.40 8.61
C ILE A 89 5.34 -14.27 8.00
N ASN A 90 4.64 -15.40 7.87
CA ASN A 90 3.26 -15.45 7.40
C ASN A 90 2.28 -14.70 8.31
N ASP A 91 2.43 -14.76 9.64
CA ASP A 91 1.48 -14.12 10.57
C ASP A 91 1.57 -12.60 10.51
N VAL A 92 2.80 -12.06 10.44
CA VAL A 92 3.05 -10.62 10.25
C VAL A 92 2.54 -10.15 8.89
N SER A 93 2.77 -10.94 7.84
CA SER A 93 2.27 -10.63 6.49
C SER A 93 0.74 -10.59 6.46
N HIS A 94 0.07 -11.55 7.11
CA HIS A 94 -1.39 -11.57 7.23
C HIS A 94 -1.95 -10.35 7.97
N ILE A 95 -1.22 -9.81 8.94
CA ILE A 95 -1.66 -8.63 9.69
C ILE A 95 -1.37 -7.33 8.96
N ILE A 96 -0.23 -7.21 8.29
CA ILE A 96 0.02 -6.08 7.38
C ILE A 96 -1.08 -6.07 6.31
N LEU A 97 -1.38 -7.21 5.71
CA LEU A 97 -2.44 -7.32 4.70
C LEU A 97 -3.83 -7.04 5.30
N SER A 98 -4.16 -7.54 6.49
CA SER A 98 -5.47 -7.30 7.11
C SER A 98 -5.64 -5.85 7.55
N GLN A 99 -4.59 -5.20 8.05
CA GLN A 99 -4.61 -3.77 8.41
C GLN A 99 -4.65 -2.87 7.16
N LEU A 100 -3.97 -3.25 6.08
CA LEU A 100 -4.11 -2.59 4.77
C LEU A 100 -5.52 -2.75 4.19
N GLN A 101 -6.19 -3.89 4.44
CA GLN A 101 -7.60 -4.09 4.08
C GLN A 101 -8.56 -3.30 4.98
N GLN A 102 -8.20 -3.05 6.24
CA GLN A 102 -8.97 -2.22 7.19
C GLN A 102 -8.82 -0.72 6.89
N GLN A 103 -7.76 -0.28 6.20
CA GLN A 103 -7.77 1.03 5.57
C GLN A 103 -8.86 1.04 4.49
N LYS A 104 -9.90 1.84 4.73
CA LYS A 104 -11.01 2.10 3.81
C LYS A 104 -10.50 2.10 2.38
N ASN A 105 -10.85 1.08 1.63
CA ASN A 105 -10.45 0.93 0.24
C ASN A 105 -10.83 2.23 -0.49
N PRO A 106 -9.87 3.10 -0.90
CA PRO A 106 -10.15 4.48 -1.24
C PRO A 106 -10.77 4.63 -2.65
N PHE A 107 -11.43 3.57 -3.13
CA PHE A 107 -12.06 3.53 -4.43
C PHE A 107 -13.47 4.13 -4.37
N PRO A 108 -13.88 4.86 -5.41
CA PRO A 108 -13.10 5.22 -6.60
C PRO A 108 -12.05 6.32 -6.34
N LEU A 109 -10.83 6.15 -6.86
CA LEU A 109 -9.68 7.04 -6.60
C LEU A 109 -9.93 8.48 -7.06
N CYS A 110 -10.63 8.69 -8.17
CA CYS A 110 -10.95 10.03 -8.65
C CYS A 110 -11.76 10.82 -7.60
N ARG A 111 -12.70 10.15 -6.92
CA ARG A 111 -13.47 10.78 -5.84
C ARG A 111 -12.60 11.07 -4.63
N TYR A 112 -11.73 10.13 -4.24
CA TYR A 112 -10.87 10.28 -3.08
C TYR A 112 -9.85 11.42 -3.24
N TYR A 113 -9.22 11.51 -4.41
CA TYR A 113 -8.21 12.54 -4.72
C TYR A 113 -8.77 13.80 -5.40
N HIS A 114 -10.10 13.91 -5.54
CA HIS A 114 -10.75 15.04 -6.24
C HIS A 114 -10.25 15.26 -7.67
N ILE A 115 -9.96 14.17 -8.39
CA ILE A 115 -9.54 14.18 -9.79
C ILE A 115 -10.79 14.09 -10.66
N GLU A 116 -10.93 14.98 -11.63
CA GLU A 116 -12.03 14.92 -12.56
C GLU A 116 -11.85 13.73 -13.54
N PRO A 117 -12.84 12.82 -13.70
CA PRO A 117 -12.69 11.68 -14.61
C PRO A 117 -12.41 12.06 -16.07
N SER A 118 -12.72 13.30 -16.47
CA SER A 118 -12.47 13.82 -17.81
C SER A 118 -10.99 13.99 -18.14
N VAL A 119 -10.12 14.18 -17.14
CA VAL A 119 -8.66 14.32 -17.33
C VAL A 119 -7.94 12.98 -17.49
N LEU A 120 -8.63 11.87 -17.21
CA LEU A 120 -8.06 10.54 -17.37
C LEU A 120 -7.74 10.29 -18.85
N GLN A 121 -6.55 9.75 -19.10
CA GLN A 121 -6.16 9.31 -20.43
C GLN A 121 -7.07 8.17 -20.90
N ARG A 122 -7.72 8.37 -22.05
CA ARG A 122 -8.69 7.42 -22.63
C ARG A 122 -8.00 6.45 -23.59
N GLY A 123 -8.70 5.36 -23.89
CA GLY A 123 -8.26 4.30 -24.77
C GLY A 123 -7.66 3.11 -24.00
N VAL A 124 -7.49 2.01 -24.71
CA VAL A 124 -6.94 0.79 -24.11
C VAL A 124 -5.41 0.87 -24.03
N TYR A 125 -4.87 0.67 -22.83
CA TYR A 125 -3.44 0.63 -22.54
C TYR A 125 -2.78 -0.64 -23.08
N CYS A 126 -1.60 -0.50 -23.69
CA CYS A 126 -0.78 -1.61 -24.12
C CYS A 126 0.28 -1.94 -23.06
N GLU A 127 0.07 -3.04 -22.34
CA GLU A 127 0.98 -3.54 -21.29
C GLU A 127 2.40 -3.84 -21.79
N SER A 128 2.60 -4.05 -23.09
CA SER A 128 3.92 -4.39 -23.65
C SER A 128 4.81 -3.18 -23.94
N CYS A 129 4.24 -1.99 -24.18
CA CYS A 129 5.03 -0.82 -24.60
C CYS A 129 4.59 0.51 -23.99
N GLY A 130 3.59 0.50 -23.10
CA GLY A 130 3.10 1.67 -22.40
C GLY A 130 2.17 2.59 -23.21
N GLN A 131 1.90 2.27 -24.47
CA GLN A 131 1.09 3.14 -25.33
C GLN A 131 -0.41 2.98 -25.06
N PHE A 132 -1.12 4.09 -24.91
CA PHE A 132 -2.59 4.12 -24.90
C PHE A 132 -3.18 4.16 -26.30
N GLY A 133 -4.43 3.70 -26.41
CA GLY A 133 -5.20 3.77 -27.65
C GLY A 133 -4.95 2.57 -28.57
N MET A 134 -4.87 1.36 -28.03
CA MET A 134 -4.88 0.16 -28.88
C MET A 134 -6.11 0.17 -29.81
N LEU A 135 -5.89 -0.18 -31.07
CA LEU A 135 -6.95 -0.25 -32.08
C LEU A 135 -7.81 -1.49 -31.86
N LYS A 136 -9.13 -1.31 -31.78
CA LYS A 136 -10.07 -2.44 -31.75
C LYS A 136 -10.22 -3.06 -33.15
N LEU A 137 -9.73 -4.28 -33.33
CA LEU A 137 -9.99 -5.12 -34.50
C LEU A 137 -11.17 -6.07 -34.24
N LYS A 138 -11.63 -6.86 -35.23
CA LYS A 138 -12.79 -7.77 -35.07
C LYS A 138 -12.68 -8.68 -33.83
N ALA A 139 -11.55 -9.34 -33.63
CA ALA A 139 -11.36 -10.35 -32.57
C ALA A 139 -10.31 -9.99 -31.50
N THR A 140 -9.59 -8.88 -31.67
CA THR A 140 -8.46 -8.53 -30.79
C THR A 140 -8.30 -7.02 -30.64
N TRP A 141 -7.43 -6.59 -29.74
CA TRP A 141 -6.86 -5.25 -29.68
C TRP A 141 -5.45 -5.30 -30.28
N PHE A 142 -5.10 -4.29 -31.08
CA PHE A 142 -3.81 -4.20 -31.76
C PHE A 142 -3.11 -2.90 -31.37
N CYS A 143 -1.89 -3.01 -30.85
CA CYS A 143 -1.07 -1.83 -30.59
C CYS A 143 -0.37 -1.40 -31.88
N GLN A 144 -0.56 -0.16 -32.31
CA GLN A 144 0.10 0.36 -33.52
C GLN A 144 1.59 0.69 -33.31
N LYS A 145 2.06 0.77 -32.05
CA LYS A 145 3.46 1.08 -31.72
C LYS A 145 4.37 -0.15 -31.68
N CYS A 146 3.93 -1.23 -31.04
CA CYS A 146 4.72 -2.46 -30.86
C CYS A 146 4.12 -3.70 -31.54
N GLU A 147 3.04 -3.51 -32.30
CA GLU A 147 2.33 -4.54 -33.08
C GLU A 147 1.76 -5.71 -32.26
N ARG A 148 1.84 -5.65 -30.93
CA ARG A 148 1.29 -6.67 -30.03
C ARG A 148 -0.23 -6.72 -30.13
N ARG A 149 -0.75 -7.95 -30.12
CA ARG A 149 -2.18 -8.25 -30.10
C ARG A 149 -2.58 -8.76 -28.73
N CYS A 150 -3.72 -8.30 -28.21
CA CYS A 150 -4.28 -8.79 -26.97
C CYS A 150 -5.81 -8.85 -27.06
N LYS A 151 -6.40 -10.03 -26.83
CA LYS A 151 -7.87 -10.20 -26.92
C LYS A 151 -8.59 -9.49 -25.76
N GLU A 152 -8.00 -9.55 -24.58
CA GLU A 152 -8.60 -9.12 -23.32
C GLU A 152 -8.06 -7.77 -22.81
N ALA A 153 -7.37 -6.97 -23.63
CA ALA A 153 -6.81 -5.69 -23.18
C ALA A 153 -7.87 -4.72 -22.63
N HIS A 154 -9.09 -4.78 -23.15
CA HIS A 154 -10.23 -4.06 -22.60
C HIS A 154 -10.60 -4.45 -21.17
N VAL A 155 -10.35 -5.68 -20.74
CA VAL A 155 -10.66 -6.13 -19.38
C VAL A 155 -9.79 -5.38 -18.37
N SER A 156 -8.48 -5.26 -18.62
CA SER A 156 -7.58 -4.44 -17.80
C SER A 156 -8.09 -2.98 -17.72
N ALA A 157 -8.41 -2.37 -18.87
CA ALA A 157 -8.94 -1.01 -18.90
C ALA A 157 -10.26 -0.86 -18.10
N LEU A 158 -11.16 -1.84 -18.13
CA LEU A 158 -12.40 -1.80 -17.35
C LEU A 158 -12.18 -1.97 -15.84
N LYS A 159 -11.13 -2.69 -15.43
CA LYS A 159 -10.70 -2.74 -14.03
C LYS A 159 -10.15 -1.39 -13.58
N ASP A 160 -9.37 -0.73 -14.44
CA ASP A 160 -8.88 0.63 -14.17
C ASP A 160 -10.06 1.60 -14.01
N PHE A 161 -11.08 1.52 -14.88
CA PHE A 161 -12.30 2.31 -14.71
C PHE A 161 -12.98 2.04 -13.38
N TYR A 162 -13.09 0.77 -12.96
CA TYR A 162 -13.67 0.41 -11.66
C TYR A 162 -12.93 1.07 -10.50
N MET A 163 -11.60 1.02 -10.51
CA MET A 163 -10.76 1.58 -9.46
C MET A 163 -10.72 3.11 -9.49
N LEU A 164 -10.72 3.72 -10.67
CA LEU A 164 -10.57 5.16 -10.83
C LEU A 164 -11.91 5.89 -10.69
N VAL A 165 -12.97 5.41 -11.35
CA VAL A 165 -14.20 6.17 -11.58
C VAL A 165 -15.37 5.61 -10.79
N GLY A 166 -15.60 4.29 -10.84
CA GLY A 166 -16.69 3.67 -10.10
C GLY A 166 -17.13 2.31 -10.62
N ASP A 167 -18.05 1.69 -9.88
CA ASP A 167 -18.46 0.30 -10.04
C ASP A 167 -19.49 0.06 -11.16
N THR A 168 -20.05 1.11 -11.73
CA THR A 168 -21.07 1.03 -12.77
C THR A 168 -20.72 1.89 -13.97
N MET A 169 -21.12 1.42 -15.14
CA MET A 169 -20.81 2.10 -16.39
C MET A 169 -21.90 1.82 -17.44
N THR A 170 -22.22 2.82 -18.23
CA THR A 170 -23.12 2.74 -19.39
C THR A 170 -22.36 2.36 -20.65
N ASN A 171 -23.08 1.96 -21.70
CA ASN A 171 -22.45 1.73 -23.01
C ASN A 171 -21.75 2.99 -23.54
N ARG A 172 -22.32 4.18 -23.29
CA ARG A 172 -21.74 5.46 -23.70
C ARG A 172 -20.41 5.71 -22.99
N GLU A 173 -20.38 5.61 -21.66
CA GLU A 173 -19.16 5.80 -20.88
C GLU A 173 -18.07 4.80 -21.29
N CYS A 174 -18.44 3.53 -21.53
CA CYS A 174 -17.50 2.53 -21.98
C CYS A 174 -16.90 2.84 -23.36
N ARG A 175 -17.71 3.35 -24.29
CA ARG A 175 -17.21 3.82 -25.60
C ARG A 175 -16.22 4.97 -25.45
N ASP A 176 -16.60 5.96 -24.66
CA ASP A 176 -15.81 7.16 -24.46
C ASP A 176 -14.49 6.82 -23.75
N PHE A 177 -14.53 5.94 -22.75
CA PHE A 177 -13.36 5.50 -21.98
C PHE A 177 -12.41 4.59 -22.78
N LEU A 178 -12.94 3.59 -23.50
CA LEU A 178 -12.12 2.67 -24.31
C LEU A 178 -11.74 3.24 -25.69
N ASN A 179 -12.26 4.41 -26.05
CA ASN A 179 -12.15 5.04 -27.37
C ASN A 179 -12.67 4.14 -28.52
N VAL A 180 -13.86 3.56 -28.33
CA VAL A 180 -14.53 2.70 -29.32
C VAL A 180 -15.78 3.40 -29.87
N GLY A 181 -15.81 3.72 -31.16
CA GLY A 181 -16.94 4.47 -31.74
C GLY A 181 -18.27 3.70 -31.78
N SER A 182 -18.23 2.38 -31.95
CA SER A 182 -19.43 1.57 -32.23
C SER A 182 -20.17 1.10 -30.95
N PRO A 183 -21.45 1.50 -30.75
CA PRO A 183 -22.24 1.03 -29.62
C PRO A 183 -22.49 -0.48 -29.63
N HIS A 184 -22.58 -1.08 -30.82
CA HIS A 184 -22.76 -2.53 -30.98
C HIS A 184 -21.51 -3.32 -30.62
N VAL A 185 -20.32 -2.81 -30.93
CA VAL A 185 -19.05 -3.42 -30.50
C VAL A 185 -18.95 -3.37 -28.99
N THR A 186 -19.16 -2.21 -28.38
CA THR A 186 -19.11 -2.03 -26.93
C THR A 186 -20.14 -2.87 -26.20
N LYS A 187 -21.36 -2.99 -26.73
CA LYS A 187 -22.39 -3.87 -26.18
C LYS A 187 -21.92 -5.33 -26.15
N ARG A 188 -21.32 -5.82 -27.24
CA ARG A 188 -20.76 -7.18 -27.29
C ARG A 188 -19.59 -7.38 -26.32
N LEU A 189 -18.72 -6.38 -26.16
CA LEU A 189 -17.62 -6.45 -25.18
C LEU A 189 -18.17 -6.61 -23.76
N LEU A 190 -19.10 -5.75 -23.35
CA LEU A 190 -19.70 -5.79 -22.02
C LEU A 190 -20.52 -7.07 -21.77
N GLN A 191 -21.22 -7.58 -22.79
CA GLN A 191 -22.00 -8.83 -22.67
C GLN A 191 -21.10 -10.07 -22.50
N ARG A 192 -19.91 -10.09 -23.11
CA ARG A 192 -18.97 -11.21 -22.97
C ARG A 192 -18.37 -11.34 -21.57
N LEU A 193 -18.44 -10.27 -20.78
CA LEU A 193 -17.94 -10.23 -19.41
C LEU A 193 -18.97 -10.69 -18.37
N PHE A 194 -20.15 -11.15 -18.81
CA PHE A 194 -21.21 -11.67 -17.94
C PHE A 194 -21.60 -10.73 -16.79
N LEU A 195 -21.56 -9.42 -17.05
CA LEU A 195 -21.83 -8.39 -16.05
C LEU A 195 -23.33 -8.27 -15.76
N THR A 196 -23.68 -8.05 -14.49
CA THR A 196 -25.05 -7.73 -14.09
C THR A 196 -25.48 -6.39 -14.70
N ARG A 197 -26.70 -6.34 -15.23
CA ARG A 197 -27.27 -5.15 -15.86
C ARG A 197 -28.45 -4.63 -15.07
N SER A 198 -28.54 -3.32 -14.93
CA SER A 198 -29.70 -2.63 -14.34
C SER A 198 -30.15 -1.48 -15.24
N GLY A 199 -31.44 -1.13 -15.16
CA GLY A 199 -32.04 -0.07 -15.97
C GLY A 199 -32.37 -0.47 -17.41
N THR A 200 -33.14 0.39 -18.09
CA THR A 200 -33.73 0.10 -19.41
C THR A 200 -33.21 1.07 -20.49
N GLY A 201 -33.06 0.54 -21.71
CA GLY A 201 -32.67 1.32 -22.89
C GLY A 201 -31.35 2.08 -22.72
N LYS A 202 -31.41 3.41 -22.91
CA LYS A 202 -30.24 4.32 -22.81
C LYS A 202 -29.65 4.41 -21.41
N ASN A 203 -30.43 4.08 -20.38
CA ASN A 203 -30.02 4.15 -18.98
C ASN A 203 -29.52 2.80 -18.46
N THR A 204 -29.35 1.79 -19.33
CA THR A 204 -28.76 0.52 -18.91
C THR A 204 -27.33 0.73 -18.42
N LYS A 205 -27.10 0.34 -17.16
CA LYS A 205 -25.80 0.30 -16.50
C LYS A 205 -25.34 -1.14 -16.38
N TYR A 206 -24.02 -1.34 -16.47
CA TYR A 206 -23.34 -2.61 -16.28
C TYR A 206 -22.51 -2.50 -15.00
N ASN A 207 -22.64 -3.47 -14.09
CA ASN A 207 -21.88 -3.53 -12.86
C ASN A 207 -20.53 -4.21 -13.11
N LEU A 208 -19.44 -3.53 -12.76
CA LEU A 208 -18.05 -3.96 -12.98
C LEU A 208 -17.45 -4.66 -11.76
N SER A 209 -18.15 -4.75 -10.62
CA SER A 209 -17.63 -5.29 -9.36
C SER A 209 -17.15 -6.75 -9.49
N LEU A 210 -17.74 -7.51 -10.42
CA LEU A 210 -17.33 -8.89 -10.71
C LEU A 210 -15.97 -9.00 -11.41
N LEU A 211 -15.46 -7.93 -12.03
CA LEU A 211 -14.16 -7.93 -12.71
C LEU A 211 -12.98 -7.94 -11.73
N ASN A 212 -13.19 -7.46 -10.51
CA ASN A 212 -12.16 -7.40 -9.48
C ASN A 212 -12.13 -8.62 -8.55
N GLY A 213 -12.89 -9.68 -8.87
CA GLY A 213 -12.78 -11.02 -8.30
C GLY A 213 -12.52 -11.06 -6.79
N LYS A 214 -13.60 -11.16 -6.00
CA LYS A 214 -13.63 -11.57 -4.57
C LYS A 214 -12.26 -11.48 -3.87
N SER A 215 -12.01 -10.31 -3.26
CA SER A 215 -11.08 -10.16 -2.13
C SER A 215 -11.29 -11.26 -1.09
#